data_AF-A0A258BPX0-F1
#
_entry.id   AF-A0A258BPX0-F1
#
_cell.length_a   1.000
_cell.length_b   1.000
_cell.length_c   1.000
_cell.angle_alpha   90.00
_cell.angle_beta   90.00
_cell.angle_gamma   90.00
#
_symmetry.space_group_name_H-M   'P 1'
#
loop_
_entity.id
_entity.type
_entity.pdbx_description
1 polymer ?
#
loop_
_entity_poly.entity_id
_entity_poly.type
_entity_poly.pdbx_seq_one_letter_code
_entity_poly.pdbx_strand_id
1 'polypeptide(L)'
;DWIYDTRVDEPTIVVNGTTYKREEDTFDTWFSSGQWPYITTDFDTDGPLQRFYPTDVMETGADLLDRWVSRMIMLGLYTTNQVPFRHVYLHGMVLDEKGQKMSKSKGNVINPMEMIAEYGSDALRLGIVASRSAGQNQAFAADKVIAGRNFCNKLWNIARFIESNLGAHYRPEIPTPKSLADHWIISELKRATEDIEKQLADYRFAEASDTMYHAIWDSVADWYVEANKQNPNNALMAWVLETSLTIAHPFAPNAAMEQRSVNILKMAGNNHRT
;
A
#
# COMPACT_ATOMS: atom_id res chain seq x y z
N ASP A 1 -34.09 -19.61 32.16
CA ASP A 1 -33.74 -20.19 30.84
C ASP A 1 -33.63 -19.11 29.81
N TRP A 2 -32.66 -19.26 28.90
CA TRP A 2 -32.48 -18.38 27.76
C TRP A 2 -32.97 -19.11 26.51
N ILE A 3 -33.67 -18.39 25.64
CA ILE A 3 -34.09 -18.90 24.34
C ILE A 3 -33.63 -17.93 23.26
N TYR A 4 -33.23 -18.49 22.12
CA TYR A 4 -33.05 -17.70 20.90
C TYR A 4 -34.41 -17.56 20.22
N ASP A 5 -34.78 -16.34 19.85
CA ASP A 5 -36.02 -16.04 19.15
C ASP A 5 -35.78 -14.90 18.15
N THR A 6 -36.43 -14.96 16.99
CA THR A 6 -36.25 -13.99 15.89
C THR A 6 -37.20 -12.80 15.98
N ARG A 7 -38.17 -12.80 16.91
CA ARG A 7 -39.10 -11.68 17.13
C ARG A 7 -38.41 -10.55 17.90
N VAL A 8 -37.51 -9.86 17.21
CA VAL A 8 -36.66 -8.82 17.82
C VAL A 8 -37.43 -7.56 18.23
N ASP A 9 -38.61 -7.30 17.65
CA ASP A 9 -39.42 -6.10 17.92
C ASP A 9 -40.34 -6.25 19.14
N GLU A 10 -40.51 -7.47 19.66
CA GLU A 10 -41.38 -7.75 20.81
C GLU A 10 -40.57 -7.71 22.13
N PRO A 11 -40.90 -6.81 23.08
CA PRO A 11 -40.17 -6.75 24.36
C PRO A 11 -40.45 -7.96 25.26
N THR A 12 -41.59 -8.63 25.05
CA THR A 12 -42.00 -9.83 25.76
C THR A 12 -42.66 -10.82 24.80
N ILE A 13 -42.37 -12.10 24.99
CA ILE A 13 -42.96 -13.20 24.21
C ILE A 13 -43.46 -14.29 25.15
N VAL A 14 -44.48 -15.04 24.73
CA VAL A 14 -44.96 -16.23 25.45
C VAL A 14 -44.63 -17.47 24.62
N VAL A 15 -43.88 -18.40 25.19
CA VAL A 15 -43.52 -19.68 24.57
C VAL A 15 -43.85 -20.80 25.55
N ASN A 16 -44.71 -21.73 25.14
CA ASN A 16 -45.16 -22.86 25.97
C ASN A 16 -45.69 -22.45 27.36
N GLY A 17 -46.42 -21.34 27.43
CA GLY A 17 -46.99 -20.82 28.68
C GLY A 17 -45.98 -20.10 29.59
N THR A 18 -44.71 -19.97 29.18
CA THR A 18 -43.69 -19.20 29.89
C THR A 18 -43.50 -17.85 29.22
N THR A 19 -43.53 -16.76 30.00
CA THR A 19 -43.27 -15.41 29.52
C THR A 19 -41.78 -15.10 29.57
N TYR A 20 -41.18 -14.82 28.42
CA TYR A 20 -39.80 -14.37 28.29
C TYR A 20 -39.76 -12.87 28.05
N LYS A 21 -38.76 -12.20 28.62
CA LYS A 21 -38.44 -10.79 28.36
C LYS A 21 -37.20 -10.74 27.47
N ARG A 22 -37.19 -9.85 26.47
CA ARG A 22 -36.01 -9.61 25.64
C ARG A 22 -34.87 -9.08 26.51
N GLU A 23 -33.66 -9.56 26.25
CA GLU A 23 -32.46 -8.99 26.84
C GLU A 23 -32.26 -7.54 26.36
N GLU A 24 -31.91 -6.66 27.27
CA GLU A 24 -31.73 -5.23 27.04
C GLU A 24 -30.24 -4.85 26.96
N ASP A 25 -29.34 -5.74 27.38
CA ASP A 25 -27.90 -5.60 27.22
C ASP A 25 -27.49 -5.54 25.73
N THR A 26 -26.39 -4.84 25.49
CA THR A 26 -25.78 -4.71 24.16
C THR A 26 -24.44 -5.42 24.14
N PHE A 27 -24.04 -5.89 22.95
CA PHE A 27 -22.74 -6.51 22.79
C PHE A 27 -21.60 -5.49 22.87
N ASP A 28 -20.46 -5.94 23.41
CA ASP A 28 -19.19 -5.22 23.31
C ASP A 28 -18.84 -4.96 21.84
N THR A 29 -18.35 -3.76 21.52
CA THR A 29 -17.88 -3.41 20.17
C THR A 29 -16.74 -4.34 19.71
N TRP A 30 -15.97 -4.88 20.65
CA TRP A 30 -14.95 -5.86 20.32
C TRP A 30 -15.51 -7.26 20.04
N PHE A 31 -16.70 -7.58 20.54
CA PHE A 31 -17.40 -8.81 20.19
C PHE A 31 -17.89 -8.76 18.74
N SER A 32 -18.40 -7.62 18.26
CA SER A 32 -18.79 -7.50 16.84
C SER A 32 -17.57 -7.39 15.92
N SER A 33 -16.60 -6.53 16.23
CA SER A 33 -15.42 -6.34 15.37
C SER A 33 -14.48 -7.55 15.32
N GLY A 34 -14.49 -8.41 16.34
CA GLY A 34 -13.76 -9.68 16.32
C GLY A 34 -14.28 -10.70 15.31
N GLN A 35 -15.49 -10.51 14.77
CA GLN A 35 -16.09 -11.42 13.79
C GLN A 35 -15.82 -11.02 12.33
N TRP A 36 -15.16 -9.87 12.16
CA TRP A 36 -14.91 -9.26 10.86
C TRP A 36 -14.39 -10.23 9.78
N PRO A 37 -13.37 -11.09 10.04
CA PRO A 37 -12.74 -11.87 8.98
C PRO A 37 -13.68 -12.88 8.30
N TYR A 38 -14.57 -13.52 9.06
CA TYR A 38 -15.45 -14.57 8.52
C TYR A 38 -16.82 -14.02 8.10
N ILE A 39 -17.31 -12.95 8.74
CA ILE A 39 -18.56 -12.30 8.33
C ILE A 39 -18.38 -11.60 6.97
N THR A 40 -17.28 -10.87 6.76
CA THR A 40 -17.09 -10.11 5.52
C THR A 40 -16.70 -10.94 4.32
N THR A 41 -16.28 -12.18 4.56
CA THR A 41 -16.00 -13.17 3.53
C THR A 41 -17.19 -14.10 3.31
N ASP A 42 -18.33 -13.86 3.96
CA ASP A 42 -19.52 -14.72 3.93
C ASP A 42 -19.19 -16.18 4.25
N PHE A 43 -18.14 -16.43 5.04
CA PHE A 43 -17.65 -17.79 5.30
C PHE A 43 -18.65 -18.59 6.16
N ASP A 44 -19.36 -17.90 7.05
CA ASP A 44 -20.40 -18.47 7.91
C ASP A 44 -21.70 -18.81 7.17
N THR A 45 -21.88 -18.29 5.96
CA THR A 45 -23.08 -18.47 5.12
C THR A 45 -22.81 -19.19 3.80
N ASP A 46 -21.61 -19.76 3.62
CA ASP A 46 -21.15 -20.38 2.37
C ASP A 46 -21.32 -19.47 1.14
N GLY A 47 -21.05 -18.17 1.32
CA GLY A 47 -21.21 -17.16 0.29
C GLY A 47 -20.05 -17.10 -0.72
N PRO A 48 -20.19 -16.25 -1.76
CA PRO A 48 -19.25 -16.21 -2.90
C PRO A 48 -17.84 -15.76 -2.53
N LEU A 49 -17.65 -15.12 -1.37
CA LEU A 49 -16.38 -14.61 -0.89
C LEU A 49 -15.64 -15.60 0.03
N GLN A 50 -16.24 -16.76 0.34
CA GLN A 50 -15.70 -17.75 1.28
C GLN A 50 -14.26 -18.17 0.95
N ARG A 51 -13.92 -18.22 -0.34
CA ARG A 51 -12.58 -18.56 -0.84
C ARG A 51 -11.46 -17.61 -0.38
N PHE A 52 -11.80 -16.41 0.11
CA PHE A 52 -10.86 -15.42 0.62
C PHE A 52 -10.60 -15.55 2.13
N TYR A 53 -11.19 -16.56 2.77
CA TYR A 53 -10.92 -16.94 4.15
C TYR A 53 -10.18 -18.29 4.21
N PRO A 54 -9.11 -18.43 5.01
CA PRO A 54 -8.42 -17.39 5.78
C PRO A 54 -7.82 -16.28 4.91
N THR A 55 -7.79 -15.04 5.42
CA THR A 55 -7.12 -13.93 4.72
C THR A 55 -5.60 -14.04 4.80
N ASP A 56 -4.87 -13.40 3.90
CA ASP A 56 -3.41 -13.52 3.90
C ASP A 56 -2.74 -12.63 4.95
N VAL A 57 -3.14 -11.35 5.07
CA VAL A 57 -2.47 -10.36 5.94
C VAL A 57 -3.48 -9.50 6.69
N MET A 58 -3.32 -9.42 8.02
CA MET A 58 -3.99 -8.44 8.88
C MET A 58 -3.02 -7.33 9.26
N GLU A 59 -3.26 -6.13 8.72
CA GLU A 59 -2.48 -4.92 8.96
C GLU A 59 -3.17 -4.08 10.03
N THR A 60 -2.49 -3.77 11.14
CA THR A 60 -3.05 -2.91 12.18
C THR A 60 -1.99 -2.35 13.13
N GLY A 61 -2.37 -1.38 13.96
CA GLY A 61 -1.51 -0.81 14.98
C GLY A 61 -1.22 -1.82 16.08
N ALA A 62 0.01 -1.80 16.60
CA ALA A 62 0.40 -2.67 17.71
C ALA A 62 -0.49 -2.50 18.98
N ASP A 63 -1.18 -1.36 19.11
CA ASP A 63 -2.12 -1.07 20.20
C ASP A 63 -3.46 -1.80 20.11
N LEU A 64 -3.74 -2.49 19.00
CA LEU A 64 -4.96 -3.28 18.78
C LEU A 64 -4.74 -4.80 18.87
N LEU A 65 -3.53 -5.24 19.19
CA LEU A 65 -3.18 -6.66 19.24
C LEU A 65 -4.00 -7.44 20.29
N ASP A 66 -4.11 -6.90 21.50
CA ASP A 66 -4.84 -7.52 22.62
C ASP A 66 -6.36 -7.43 22.42
N ARG A 67 -6.86 -6.26 22.00
CA ARG A 67 -8.29 -5.98 21.94
C ARG A 67 -8.96 -6.47 20.68
N TRP A 68 -8.27 -6.50 19.54
CA TRP A 68 -8.91 -6.79 18.26
C TRP A 68 -8.36 -8.06 17.63
N VAL A 69 -7.05 -8.11 17.37
CA VAL A 69 -6.40 -9.24 16.69
C VAL A 69 -6.62 -10.53 17.47
N SER A 70 -6.40 -10.53 18.78
CA SER A 70 -6.60 -11.70 19.63
C SER A 70 -8.06 -12.18 19.65
N ARG A 71 -9.04 -11.26 19.63
CA ARG A 71 -10.46 -11.60 19.57
C ARG A 71 -10.85 -12.17 18.20
N MET A 72 -10.29 -11.65 17.11
CA MET A 72 -10.45 -12.24 15.78
C MET A 72 -9.92 -13.67 15.71
N ILE A 73 -8.76 -13.93 16.31
CA ILE A 73 -8.19 -15.29 16.37
C ILE A 73 -9.11 -16.21 17.18
N MET A 74 -9.53 -15.78 18.37
CA MET A 74 -10.39 -16.57 19.25
C MET A 74 -11.73 -16.91 18.60
N LEU A 75 -12.44 -15.91 18.08
CA LEU A 75 -13.76 -16.10 17.47
C LEU A 75 -13.67 -16.81 16.13
N GLY A 76 -12.64 -16.52 15.32
CA GLY A 76 -12.36 -17.24 14.08
C GLY A 76 -12.16 -18.73 14.33
N LEU A 77 -11.26 -19.10 15.24
CA LEU A 77 -11.01 -20.50 15.59
C LEU A 77 -12.26 -21.19 16.16
N TYR A 78 -13.04 -20.47 16.99
CA TYR A 78 -14.26 -21.00 17.57
C TYR A 78 -15.34 -21.30 16.51
N THR A 79 -15.55 -20.40 15.56
CA THR A 79 -16.65 -20.48 14.58
C THR A 79 -16.27 -21.32 13.36
N THR A 80 -15.04 -21.19 12.85
CA THR A 80 -14.63 -21.75 11.55
C THR A 80 -13.62 -22.90 11.68
N ASN A 81 -13.08 -23.13 12.87
CA ASN A 81 -11.96 -24.05 13.14
C ASN A 81 -10.70 -23.75 12.30
N GLN A 82 -10.56 -22.52 11.80
CA GLN A 82 -9.40 -22.04 11.04
C GLN A 82 -8.92 -20.70 11.61
N VAL A 83 -7.63 -20.41 11.43
CA VAL A 83 -7.11 -19.07 11.75
C VAL A 83 -7.75 -18.04 10.82
N PRO A 84 -8.06 -16.82 11.28
CA PRO A 84 -8.69 -15.80 10.44
C PRO A 84 -7.76 -15.18 9.39
N PHE A 85 -6.45 -15.15 9.69
CA PHE A 85 -5.41 -14.59 8.82
C PHE A 85 -4.10 -15.38 9.00
N ARG A 86 -3.29 -15.42 7.94
CA ARG A 86 -1.98 -16.13 7.94
C ARG A 86 -0.84 -15.30 8.49
N HIS A 87 -0.83 -14.00 8.21
CA HIS A 87 0.18 -13.05 8.68
C HIS A 87 -0.48 -11.88 9.42
N VAL A 88 0.20 -11.37 10.44
CA VAL A 88 -0.18 -10.14 11.14
C VAL A 88 0.97 -9.14 11.00
N TYR A 89 0.71 -8.02 10.34
CA TYR A 89 1.64 -6.90 10.23
C TYR A 89 1.25 -5.84 11.26
N LEU A 90 2.12 -5.63 12.24
CA LEU A 90 1.91 -4.61 13.28
C LEU A 90 2.72 -3.36 12.95
N HIS A 91 2.04 -2.29 12.54
CA HIS A 91 2.70 -1.00 12.36
C HIS A 91 2.80 -0.25 13.70
N GLY A 92 3.81 0.62 13.81
CA GLY A 92 3.93 1.53 14.94
C GLY A 92 2.98 2.72 14.83
N MET A 93 2.87 3.46 15.93
CA MET A 93 2.08 4.69 16.00
C MET A 93 2.77 5.84 15.28
N VAL A 94 1.97 6.63 14.57
CA VAL A 94 2.38 7.95 14.08
C VAL A 94 2.35 8.94 15.23
N LEU A 95 3.52 9.45 15.60
CA LEU A 95 3.69 10.44 16.65
C LEU A 95 3.83 11.84 16.04
N ASP A 96 3.53 12.88 16.81
CA ASP A 96 3.84 14.25 16.39
C ASP A 96 5.35 14.49 16.29
N GLU A 97 5.74 15.66 15.79
CA GLU A 97 7.15 16.06 15.59
C GLU A 97 7.98 16.03 16.89
N LYS A 98 7.33 16.08 18.05
CA LYS A 98 7.93 16.04 19.39
C LYS A 98 7.89 14.64 20.00
N GLY A 99 7.46 13.63 19.25
CA GLY A 99 7.36 12.23 19.69
C GLY A 99 6.18 11.95 20.62
N GLN A 100 5.15 12.81 20.65
CA GLN A 100 3.96 12.58 21.46
C GLN A 100 2.86 11.91 20.64
N LYS A 101 2.04 11.08 21.31
CA LYS A 101 0.83 10.53 20.69
C LYS A 101 -0.07 11.67 20.20
N MET A 102 -0.46 11.61 18.93
CA MET A 102 -1.42 12.54 18.34
C MET A 102 -2.80 12.34 18.97
N SER A 103 -3.45 13.44 19.39
CA SER A 103 -4.84 13.41 19.83
C SER A 103 -5.55 14.73 19.55
N LYS A 104 -6.84 14.66 19.19
CA LYS A 104 -7.65 15.85 18.93
C LYS A 104 -7.64 16.82 20.12
N SER A 105 -7.66 16.29 21.34
CA SER A 105 -7.61 17.08 22.58
C SER A 105 -6.30 17.86 22.78
N LYS A 106 -5.18 17.38 22.24
CA LYS A 106 -3.87 18.06 22.33
C LYS A 106 -3.63 19.04 21.20
N GLY A 107 -4.47 19.04 20.17
CA GLY A 107 -4.32 19.90 18.99
C GLY A 107 -3.09 19.59 18.14
N ASN A 108 -2.44 18.44 18.32
CA ASN A 108 -1.21 18.01 17.63
C ASN A 108 -1.48 16.99 16.51
N VAL A 109 -2.71 16.97 15.97
CA VAL A 109 -3.10 16.05 14.90
C VAL A 109 -2.78 16.69 13.56
N ILE A 110 -2.11 15.94 12.69
CA ILE A 110 -1.96 16.31 11.28
C ILE A 110 -3.16 15.74 10.52
N ASN A 111 -3.92 16.62 9.85
CA ASN A 111 -5.03 16.19 9.01
C ASN A 111 -4.49 15.67 7.67
N PRO A 112 -4.69 14.37 7.34
CA PRO A 112 -4.19 13.82 6.09
C PRO A 112 -4.80 14.50 4.86
N MET A 113 -6.04 15.00 4.94
CA MET A 113 -6.69 15.65 3.81
C MET A 113 -6.05 16.99 3.44
N GLU A 114 -5.55 17.74 4.43
CA GLU A 114 -4.81 18.98 4.18
C GLU A 114 -3.48 18.69 3.48
N MET A 115 -2.77 17.65 3.94
CA MET A 115 -1.52 17.21 3.31
C MET A 115 -1.73 16.71 1.87
N ILE A 116 -2.82 15.97 1.62
CA ILE A 116 -3.19 15.53 0.27
C ILE A 116 -3.52 16.71 -0.63
N ALA A 117 -4.29 17.69 -0.13
CA ALA A 117 -4.66 18.87 -0.90
C ALA A 117 -3.45 19.74 -1.27
N GLU A 118 -2.47 19.85 -0.36
CA GLU A 118 -1.28 20.68 -0.57
C GLU A 118 -0.18 19.98 -1.39
N TYR A 119 0.07 18.69 -1.13
CA TYR A 119 1.22 17.97 -1.68
C TYR A 119 0.88 16.77 -2.56
N GLY A 120 -0.37 16.32 -2.56
CA GLY A 120 -0.83 15.14 -3.28
C GLY A 120 -0.81 13.86 -2.44
N SER A 121 -1.65 12.89 -2.84
CA SER A 121 -1.78 11.59 -2.18
C SER A 121 -0.49 10.78 -2.18
N ASP A 122 0.25 10.77 -3.29
CA ASP A 122 1.48 10.00 -3.42
C ASP A 122 2.62 10.57 -2.56
N ALA A 123 2.67 11.90 -2.42
CA ALA A 123 3.61 12.54 -1.51
C ALA A 123 3.34 12.12 -0.06
N LEU A 124 2.06 12.08 0.34
CA LEU A 124 1.67 11.60 1.66
C LEU A 124 2.01 10.12 1.85
N ARG A 125 1.71 9.26 0.86
CA ARG A 125 2.04 7.82 0.91
C ARG A 125 3.53 7.58 1.09
N LEU A 126 4.37 8.22 0.27
CA LEU A 126 5.82 8.13 0.36
C LEU A 126 6.33 8.66 1.71
N GLY A 127 5.85 9.82 2.14
CA GLY A 127 6.16 10.37 3.45
C GLY A 127 5.69 9.48 4.61
N ILE A 128 4.68 8.62 4.37
CA ILE A 128 4.20 7.67 5.37
C ILE A 128 5.06 6.41 5.43
N VAL A 129 5.37 5.82 4.29
CA VAL A 129 6.07 4.53 4.19
C VAL A 129 7.57 4.69 4.44
N ALA A 130 8.17 5.79 3.98
CA ALA A 130 9.61 6.01 4.08
C ALA A 130 10.09 6.02 5.53
N SER A 131 11.20 5.31 5.77
CA SER A 131 11.88 5.25 7.06
C SER A 131 11.00 4.80 8.25
N ARG A 132 9.99 3.96 8.01
CA ARG A 132 9.12 3.38 9.05
C ARG A 132 9.17 1.87 9.08
N SER A 133 10.16 1.33 9.78
CA SER A 133 10.22 -0.10 10.06
C SER A 133 9.00 -0.56 10.86
N ALA A 134 8.55 -1.79 10.60
CA ALA A 134 7.41 -2.38 11.28
C ALA A 134 7.56 -2.34 12.81
N GLY A 135 6.44 -2.11 13.50
CA GLY A 135 6.36 -2.07 14.97
C GLY A 135 7.00 -0.86 15.67
N GLN A 136 7.70 0.03 14.95
CA GLN A 136 8.37 1.19 15.57
C GLN A 136 7.50 2.44 15.49
N ASN A 137 7.26 3.04 16.66
CA ASN A 137 6.60 4.35 16.72
C ASN A 137 7.56 5.41 16.17
N GLN A 138 7.07 6.26 15.28
CA GLN A 138 7.91 7.25 14.62
C GLN A 138 7.24 8.61 14.56
N ALA A 139 8.01 9.65 14.86
CA ALA A 139 7.59 11.03 14.66
C ALA A 139 7.29 11.28 13.17
N PHE A 140 6.25 12.06 12.91
CA PHE A 140 5.87 12.51 11.58
C PHE A 140 5.79 14.03 11.56
N ALA A 141 6.54 14.58 10.62
CA ALA A 141 6.57 16.00 10.31
C ALA A 141 6.22 16.18 8.82
N ALA A 142 5.76 17.37 8.47
CA ALA A 142 5.38 17.70 7.10
C ALA A 142 6.56 17.61 6.12
N ASP A 143 7.80 17.72 6.61
CA ASP A 143 9.04 17.56 5.84
C ASP A 143 9.11 16.21 5.10
N LYS A 144 8.57 15.13 5.70
CA LYS A 144 8.50 13.80 5.07
C LYS A 144 7.57 13.79 3.85
N VAL A 145 6.46 14.51 3.92
CA VAL A 145 5.54 14.67 2.79
C VAL A 145 6.20 15.52 1.69
N ILE A 146 6.92 16.58 2.07
CA ILE A 146 7.67 17.42 1.12
C ILE A 146 8.75 16.58 0.40
N ALA A 147 9.44 15.69 1.09
CA ALA A 147 10.39 14.76 0.47
C ALA A 147 9.70 13.84 -0.55
N GLY A 148 8.54 13.28 -0.20
CA GLY A 148 7.71 12.50 -1.13
C GLY A 148 7.28 13.29 -2.37
N ARG A 149 6.84 14.54 -2.19
CA ARG A 149 6.50 15.45 -3.31
C ARG A 149 7.71 15.69 -4.21
N ASN A 150 8.89 15.94 -3.63
CA ASN A 150 10.11 16.17 -4.39
C ASN A 150 10.48 14.94 -5.23
N PHE A 151 10.27 13.74 -4.70
CA PHE A 151 10.43 12.49 -5.45
C PHE A 151 9.45 12.39 -6.63
N CYS A 152 8.16 12.62 -6.42
CA CYS A 152 7.17 12.62 -7.50
C CYS A 152 7.53 13.64 -8.60
N ASN A 153 7.98 14.84 -8.22
CA ASN A 153 8.45 15.86 -9.17
C ASN A 153 9.70 15.41 -9.94
N LYS A 154 10.66 14.74 -9.29
CA LYS A 154 11.84 14.19 -9.97
C LYS A 154 11.42 13.11 -10.97
N LEU A 155 10.51 12.20 -10.60
CA LEU A 155 9.96 11.19 -11.51
C LEU A 155 9.27 11.82 -12.73
N TRP A 156 8.48 12.87 -12.52
CA TRP A 156 7.85 13.65 -13.60
C TRP A 156 8.88 14.30 -14.53
N ASN A 157 9.97 14.86 -13.98
CA ASN A 157 11.05 15.45 -14.78
C ASN A 157 11.77 14.41 -15.65
N ILE A 158 12.04 13.22 -15.09
CA ILE A 158 12.64 12.09 -15.83
C ILE A 158 11.71 11.69 -16.99
N ALA A 159 10.42 11.48 -16.70
CA ALA A 159 9.43 11.10 -17.69
C ALA A 159 9.37 12.12 -18.84
N ARG A 160 9.24 13.41 -18.53
CA ARG A 160 9.21 14.48 -19.53
C ARG A 160 10.47 14.56 -20.39
N PHE A 161 11.63 14.41 -19.77
CA PHE A 161 12.90 14.41 -20.51
C PHE A 161 12.92 13.26 -21.52
N ILE A 162 12.61 12.04 -21.07
CA ILE A 162 12.58 10.86 -21.93
C ILE A 162 11.53 11.02 -23.04
N GLU A 163 10.30 11.42 -22.71
CA GLU A 163 9.23 11.65 -23.68
C GLU A 163 9.60 12.68 -24.75
N SER A 164 10.29 13.76 -24.36
CA SER A 164 10.74 14.78 -25.31
C SER A 164 11.77 14.25 -26.31
N ASN A 165 12.63 13.31 -25.88
CA ASN A 165 13.63 12.67 -26.73
C ASN A 165 13.04 11.57 -27.63
N LEU A 166 12.01 10.87 -27.14
CA LEU A 166 11.30 9.86 -27.93
C LEU A 166 10.48 10.50 -29.06
N GLY A 167 9.81 11.63 -28.77
CA GLY A 167 8.95 12.32 -29.70
C GLY A 167 7.57 11.66 -29.88
N ALA A 168 6.67 12.35 -30.58
CA ALA A 168 5.25 11.97 -30.66
C ALA A 168 4.98 10.69 -31.47
N HIS A 169 5.92 10.24 -32.30
CA HIS A 169 5.77 9.10 -33.21
C HIS A 169 6.70 7.93 -32.87
N TYR A 170 7.29 7.95 -31.66
CA TYR A 170 8.12 6.85 -31.20
C TYR A 170 7.35 5.53 -31.22
N ARG A 171 7.97 4.48 -31.74
CA ARG A 171 7.45 3.12 -31.69
C ARG A 171 8.33 2.32 -30.73
N PRO A 172 7.75 1.58 -29.78
CA PRO A 172 8.52 0.69 -28.91
C PRO A 172 9.40 -0.25 -29.74
N GLU A 173 10.67 -0.30 -29.38
CA GLU A 173 11.65 -1.21 -29.95
C GLU A 173 12.20 -2.09 -28.83
N ILE A 174 12.74 -3.26 -29.19
CA ILE A 174 13.42 -4.12 -28.22
C ILE A 174 14.68 -3.38 -27.72
N PRO A 175 14.79 -3.08 -26.42
CA PRO A 175 15.93 -2.33 -25.90
C PRO A 175 17.20 -3.18 -26.04
N THR A 176 18.20 -2.63 -26.73
CA THR A 176 19.53 -3.25 -26.86
C THR A 176 20.59 -2.32 -26.28
N PRO A 177 21.42 -2.78 -25.34
CA PRO A 177 22.48 -1.97 -24.76
C PRO A 177 23.59 -1.72 -25.78
N LYS A 178 24.05 -0.48 -25.87
CA LYS A 178 25.10 -0.03 -26.80
C LYS A 178 26.32 0.56 -26.08
N SER A 179 26.17 0.94 -24.81
CA SER A 179 27.19 1.58 -24.01
C SER A 179 27.43 0.86 -22.67
N LEU A 180 28.54 1.16 -21.99
CA LEU A 180 28.76 0.67 -20.62
C LEU A 180 27.69 1.19 -19.66
N ALA A 181 27.21 2.42 -19.86
CA ALA A 181 26.14 3.01 -19.05
C ALA A 181 24.83 2.24 -19.23
N ASP A 182 24.54 1.79 -20.46
CA ASP A 182 23.38 0.97 -20.78
C ASP A 182 23.41 -0.37 -20.04
N HIS A 183 24.54 -1.08 -20.11
CA HIS A 183 24.71 -2.34 -19.39
C HIS A 183 24.62 -2.15 -17.88
N TRP A 184 25.21 -1.06 -17.37
CA TRP A 184 25.18 -0.74 -15.96
C TRP A 184 23.75 -0.47 -15.45
N ILE A 185 22.98 0.40 -16.11
CA ILE A 185 21.62 0.73 -15.62
C ILE A 185 20.68 -0.48 -15.66
N ILE A 186 20.82 -1.36 -16.65
CA ILE A 186 20.05 -2.61 -16.70
C ILE A 186 20.35 -3.46 -15.45
N SER A 187 21.62 -3.58 -15.09
CA SER A 187 22.03 -4.32 -13.88
C SER A 187 21.50 -3.67 -12.60
N GLU A 188 21.54 -2.34 -12.49
CA GLU A 188 21.08 -1.64 -11.29
C GLU A 188 19.56 -1.76 -11.12
N LEU A 189 18.78 -1.53 -12.19
CA LEU A 189 17.33 -1.66 -12.12
C LEU A 189 16.89 -3.10 -11.89
N LYS A 190 17.60 -4.08 -12.46
CA LYS A 190 17.31 -5.49 -12.20
C LYS A 190 17.56 -5.84 -10.73
N ARG A 191 18.70 -5.42 -10.17
CA ARG A 191 19.02 -5.63 -8.74
C ARG A 191 17.98 -4.96 -7.84
N ALA A 192 17.64 -3.70 -8.12
CA ALA A 192 16.61 -2.98 -7.38
C ALA A 192 15.25 -3.69 -7.44
N THR A 193 14.87 -4.22 -8.61
CA THR A 193 13.62 -5.00 -8.76
C THR A 193 13.63 -6.24 -7.87
N GLU A 194 14.71 -7.03 -7.90
CA GLU A 194 14.86 -8.25 -7.09
C GLU A 194 14.86 -7.94 -5.58
N ASP A 195 15.56 -6.88 -5.17
CA ASP A 195 15.61 -6.44 -3.78
C ASP A 195 14.24 -5.96 -3.29
N ILE A 196 13.51 -5.18 -4.09
CA ILE A 196 12.17 -4.69 -3.76
C ILE A 196 11.17 -5.84 -3.68
N GLU A 197 11.21 -6.80 -4.62
CA GLU A 197 10.37 -7.99 -4.58
C GLU A 197 10.56 -8.76 -3.27
N LYS A 198 11.81 -9.01 -2.89
CA LYS A 198 12.15 -9.67 -1.64
C LYS A 198 11.69 -8.88 -0.42
N GLN A 199 11.97 -7.57 -0.39
CA GLN A 199 11.59 -6.70 0.72
C GLN A 199 10.07 -6.64 0.89
N LEU A 200 9.30 -6.56 -0.21
CA LEU A 200 7.85 -6.58 -0.15
C LEU A 200 7.31 -7.94 0.31
N ALA A 201 7.89 -9.04 -0.13
CA ALA A 201 7.53 -10.39 0.33
C ALA A 201 7.77 -10.58 1.85
N ASP A 202 8.81 -9.93 2.37
CA ASP A 202 9.17 -9.92 3.79
C ASP A 202 8.46 -8.80 4.59
N TYR A 203 7.51 -8.08 3.99
CA TYR A 203 6.80 -6.93 4.58
C TYR A 203 7.71 -5.76 5.01
N ARG A 204 8.89 -5.63 4.41
CA ARG A 204 9.87 -4.55 4.62
C ARG A 204 9.59 -3.35 3.72
N PHE A 205 8.41 -2.74 3.91
CA PHE A 205 7.91 -1.67 3.04
C PHE A 205 8.79 -0.41 3.05
N ALA A 206 9.37 -0.05 4.20
CA ALA A 206 10.24 1.12 4.30
C ALA A 206 11.53 0.92 3.50
N GLU A 207 12.13 -0.26 3.57
CA GLU A 207 13.34 -0.61 2.83
C GLU A 207 13.07 -0.76 1.33
N ALA A 208 11.89 -1.28 0.96
CA ALA A 208 11.44 -1.29 -0.43
C ALA A 208 11.27 0.11 -1.00
N SER A 209 10.69 1.03 -0.23
CA SER A 209 10.58 2.44 -0.60
C SER A 209 11.94 3.13 -0.73
N ASP A 210 12.91 2.79 0.13
CA ASP A 210 14.28 3.33 0.10
C ASP A 210 15.07 2.83 -1.12
N THR A 211 14.97 1.53 -1.40
CA THR A 211 15.57 0.90 -2.59
C THR A 211 15.00 1.51 -3.88
N MET A 212 13.68 1.70 -3.96
CA MET A 212 13.03 2.41 -5.06
C MET A 212 13.57 3.83 -5.21
N TYR A 213 13.69 4.56 -4.11
CA TYR A 213 14.16 5.95 -4.11
C TYR A 213 15.57 6.05 -4.72
N HIS A 214 16.52 5.24 -4.23
CA HIS A 214 17.91 5.27 -4.70
C HIS A 214 18.08 4.75 -6.13
N ALA A 215 17.29 3.73 -6.53
CA ALA A 215 17.32 3.24 -7.90
C ALA A 215 16.88 4.32 -8.90
N ILE A 216 15.81 5.06 -8.58
CA ILE A 216 15.25 6.06 -9.50
C ILE A 216 16.00 7.38 -9.40
N TRP A 217 16.29 7.87 -8.20
CA TRP A 217 16.92 9.16 -8.02
C TRP A 217 18.40 9.11 -8.38
N ASP A 218 19.17 8.26 -7.70
CA ASP A 218 20.62 8.27 -7.83
C ASP A 218 21.06 7.59 -9.13
N SER A 219 20.49 6.41 -9.43
CA SER A 219 20.95 5.61 -10.58
C SER A 219 20.36 6.10 -11.91
N VAL A 220 19.04 6.31 -11.96
CA VAL A 220 18.38 6.78 -13.20
C VAL A 220 18.58 8.28 -13.39
N ALA A 221 18.14 9.11 -12.44
CA ALA A 221 18.08 10.56 -12.65
C ALA A 221 19.47 11.21 -12.65
N ASP A 222 20.29 10.92 -11.65
CA ASP A 222 21.57 11.61 -11.47
C ASP A 222 22.68 11.05 -12.36
N TRP A 223 22.65 9.75 -12.68
CA TRP A 223 23.68 9.10 -13.51
C TRP A 223 23.23 8.75 -14.93
N TYR A 224 22.25 7.87 -15.10
CA TYR A 224 21.97 7.29 -16.42
C TYR A 224 21.38 8.32 -17.41
N VAL A 225 20.49 9.20 -16.95
CA VAL A 225 19.95 10.30 -17.79
C VAL A 225 21.09 11.19 -18.31
N GLU A 226 22.07 11.53 -17.48
CA GLU A 226 23.21 12.34 -17.88
C GLU A 226 24.15 11.59 -18.83
N ALA A 227 24.41 10.31 -18.58
CA ALA A 227 25.21 9.46 -19.47
C ALA A 227 24.56 9.29 -20.85
N ASN A 228 23.23 9.15 -20.90
CA ASN A 228 22.48 8.99 -22.14
C ASN A 228 22.52 10.25 -23.02
N LYS A 229 22.65 11.45 -22.44
CA LYS A 229 22.84 12.69 -23.23
C LYS A 229 24.10 12.64 -24.11
N GLN A 230 25.13 11.92 -23.67
CA GLN A 230 26.39 11.76 -24.42
C GLN A 230 26.31 10.61 -25.43
N ASN A 231 25.61 9.53 -25.09
CA ASN A 231 25.42 8.36 -25.95
C ASN A 231 23.93 7.98 -26.01
N PRO A 232 23.12 8.66 -26.86
CA PRO A 232 21.68 8.49 -26.86
C PRO A 232 21.24 7.07 -27.21
N ASN A 233 20.35 6.52 -26.37
CA ASN A 233 19.70 5.23 -26.61
C ASN A 233 18.21 5.30 -26.23
N ASN A 234 17.39 5.72 -27.18
CA ASN A 234 15.96 5.97 -26.99
C ASN A 234 15.19 4.71 -26.57
N ALA A 235 15.46 3.56 -27.20
CA ALA A 235 14.81 2.30 -26.84
C ALA A 235 15.09 1.90 -25.40
N LEU A 236 16.33 2.06 -24.95
CA LEU A 236 16.69 1.75 -23.57
C LEU A 236 16.15 2.78 -22.57
N MET A 237 16.09 4.07 -22.92
CA MET A 237 15.43 5.08 -22.06
C MET A 237 13.95 4.80 -21.88
N ALA A 238 13.23 4.38 -22.93
CA ALA A 238 11.83 3.99 -22.83
C ALA A 238 11.65 2.82 -21.85
N TRP A 239 12.51 1.80 -21.95
CA TRP A 239 12.51 0.67 -21.00
C TRP A 239 12.83 1.12 -19.56
N VAL A 240 13.87 1.95 -19.37
CA VAL A 240 14.24 2.49 -18.05
C VAL A 240 13.09 3.26 -17.41
N LEU A 241 12.36 4.07 -18.20
CA LEU A 241 11.18 4.78 -17.71
C LEU A 241 10.09 3.82 -17.28
N GLU A 242 9.70 2.86 -18.13
CA GLU A 242 8.65 1.89 -17.82
C GLU A 242 8.99 1.06 -16.57
N THR A 243 10.24 0.60 -16.45
CA THR A 243 10.71 -0.11 -15.25
C THR A 243 10.65 0.79 -14.02
N SER A 244 11.11 2.04 -14.10
CA SER A 244 11.03 3.00 -12.99
C SER A 244 9.59 3.24 -12.55
N LEU A 245 8.66 3.41 -13.49
CA LEU A 245 7.23 3.58 -13.22
C LEU A 245 6.61 2.31 -12.65
N THR A 246 7.11 1.11 -13.01
CA THR A 246 6.66 -0.17 -12.43
C THR A 246 7.03 -0.26 -10.97
N ILE A 247 8.30 -0.01 -10.67
CA ILE A 247 8.85 -0.08 -9.32
C ILE A 247 8.23 0.99 -8.42
N ALA A 248 7.93 2.18 -8.97
CA ALA A 248 7.31 3.27 -8.21
C ALA A 248 5.82 3.04 -7.88
N HIS A 249 5.09 2.26 -8.69
CA HIS A 249 3.63 2.16 -8.62
C HIS A 249 3.07 1.72 -7.25
N PRO A 250 3.62 0.72 -6.54
CA PRO A 250 3.13 0.35 -5.20
C PRO A 250 3.17 1.52 -4.19
N PHE A 251 4.10 2.46 -4.36
CA PHE A 251 4.33 3.56 -3.43
C PHE A 251 3.65 4.86 -3.88
N ALA A 252 3.76 5.19 -5.17
CA ALA A 252 3.26 6.41 -5.81
C ALA A 252 2.39 6.07 -7.05
N PRO A 253 1.20 5.47 -6.85
CA PRO A 253 0.39 4.95 -7.94
C PRO A 253 -0.11 6.03 -8.90
N ASN A 254 -0.47 7.23 -8.41
CA ASN A 254 -1.04 8.27 -9.27
C ASN A 254 0.03 8.88 -10.18
N ALA A 255 1.19 9.22 -9.63
CA ALA A 255 2.35 9.69 -10.38
C ALA A 255 2.83 8.64 -11.37
N ALA A 256 2.86 7.36 -10.98
CA ALA A 256 3.23 6.28 -11.88
C ALA A 256 2.21 6.09 -13.03
N MET A 257 0.92 6.08 -12.72
CA MET A 257 -0.16 5.89 -13.71
C MET A 257 -0.33 7.09 -14.64
N GLU A 258 -0.18 8.31 -14.16
CA GLU A 258 -0.28 9.51 -14.98
C GLU A 258 0.78 9.49 -16.10
N GLN A 259 2.04 9.20 -15.73
CA GLN A 259 3.12 9.08 -16.70
C GLN A 259 2.94 7.86 -17.61
N ARG A 260 2.46 6.73 -17.08
CA ARG A 260 2.13 5.56 -17.91
C ARG A 260 1.00 5.86 -18.90
N SER A 261 -0.02 6.62 -18.54
CA SER A 261 -1.15 6.92 -19.43
C SER A 261 -0.73 7.77 -20.62
N VAL A 262 0.23 8.68 -20.42
CA VAL A 262 0.88 9.44 -21.49
C VAL A 262 1.74 8.54 -22.41
N ASN A 263 2.30 7.45 -21.87
CA ASN A 263 3.16 6.50 -22.58
C ASN A 263 2.38 5.35 -23.28
N ILE A 264 1.44 4.70 -22.61
CA ILE A 264 0.66 3.55 -23.12
C ILE A 264 -0.20 3.96 -24.32
N LEU A 265 -0.73 5.19 -24.36
CA LEU A 265 -1.44 5.67 -25.56
C LEU A 265 -0.52 5.91 -26.78
N LYS A 266 0.80 6.04 -26.58
CA LYS A 266 1.80 6.11 -27.66
C LYS A 266 2.42 4.75 -27.97
N MET A 267 2.45 3.84 -26.99
CA MET A 267 3.13 2.52 -27.07
C MET A 267 2.19 1.34 -27.35
N ALA A 268 0.86 1.46 -27.13
CA ALA A 268 -0.11 0.36 -27.31
C ALA A 268 -0.46 0.04 -28.78
N GLY A 269 0.50 0.22 -29.69
CA GLY A 269 0.55 -0.53 -30.95
C GLY A 269 1.49 -1.73 -30.77
N ASN A 270 0.94 -2.87 -30.33
CA ASN A 270 1.57 -4.20 -30.21
C ASN A 270 2.56 -4.46 -29.07
N ASN A 271 2.06 -5.09 -27.99
CA ASN A 271 2.41 -6.47 -27.56
C ASN A 271 2.30 -6.62 -26.03
N HIS A 272 1.10 -6.94 -25.55
CA HIS A 272 0.97 -7.77 -24.36
C HIS A 272 1.23 -9.22 -24.75
N ARG A 273 2.37 -9.77 -24.32
CA ARG A 273 2.66 -11.17 -23.96
C ARG A 273 4.15 -11.46 -24.15
N THR A 274 4.88 -11.51 -23.05
CA THR A 274 5.73 -12.63 -22.59
C THR A 274 6.18 -12.31 -21.18
#